data_AF-A0A9P9J2A3-F1
#
_entry.id   AF-A0A9P9J2A3-F1
#
_cell.length_a   1.000
_cell.length_b   1.000
_cell.length_c   1.000
_cell.angle_alpha   90.00
_cell.angle_beta   90.00
_cell.angle_gamma   90.00
#
_symmetry.space_group_name_H-M   'P 1'
#
loop_
_entity.id
_entity.type
_entity.pdbx_description
1 polymer ?
#
loop_
_entity_poly.entity_id
_entity_poly.type
_entity_poly.pdbx_seq_one_letter_code
_entity_poly.pdbx_strand_id
1 'polypeptide(L)'
;MAAPGYFDVTHEATTSSEREVVFEGDSIHRRKSSLVPSTPNAQSNAHSARPSHQRKTTQCFVHSLLEKYNGIPMKHHDASYEGLAQERLVDKDPHSHADQSHHSRLLTKKQISDMAFGIRELSKKLAQIRLKLNVRHVFILAKAHDEALITHAREMTEWLLTQESGYRVYVEDTLEHNDKFDAAGLVEKDTSYRGRLRFWNNKLCAEKPQTFDIVLALGGDGTVLYASWLFQRIVPPVLAFSLGSLGFLTKFDYDHYPETLGRAFRDGITVSLRLRFEATIMRSQSRPTDSRDLVDELIGEESEDHHTHRPNGIYNILNEVVIDRGPNPTMSSIELFGDDEHFTTVQADGICVSTPTGSTAYNLAAGGSLCHPDNPVVLVTAICAHTLSFRPIILPDTIVLRAGVPYDARTSSWASFDGKERVELKPGDYVTISASRFPFPSVLPLGRRGGDWVDSISRSLQWNSRQRQKAFKEWGS
;
A
#
# COMPACT_ATOMS: atom_id res chain seq x y z
N MET A 1 4.79 73.28 -2.07
CA MET A 1 6.16 73.65 -1.59
C MET A 1 7.19 73.00 -2.50
N ALA A 2 8.49 73.28 -2.27
CA ALA A 2 9.63 73.02 -3.16
C ALA A 2 9.66 71.67 -3.92
N ALA A 3 10.29 71.72 -5.10
CA ALA A 3 10.57 70.60 -5.98
C ALA A 3 12.10 70.23 -5.90
N PRO A 4 12.77 69.49 -6.83
CA PRO A 4 13.76 68.48 -6.43
C PRO A 4 15.20 68.73 -6.95
N GLY A 5 16.11 67.77 -6.73
CA GLY A 5 17.37 67.67 -7.50
C GLY A 5 18.45 66.76 -6.89
N TYR A 6 19.54 66.40 -7.60
CA TYR A 6 19.78 66.32 -9.06
C TYR A 6 21.18 65.68 -9.33
N PHE A 7 21.28 64.60 -10.13
CA PHE A 7 22.47 64.17 -10.92
C PHE A 7 23.80 63.86 -10.14
N ASP A 8 24.91 63.32 -10.69
CA ASP A 8 25.26 62.86 -12.05
C ASP A 8 26.23 61.62 -12.08
N VAL A 9 26.71 61.23 -13.26
CA VAL A 9 27.43 59.99 -13.65
C VAL A 9 28.96 60.12 -13.80
N THR A 10 29.72 59.01 -13.64
CA THR A 10 30.98 58.68 -14.36
C THR A 10 31.31 57.17 -14.15
N HIS A 11 31.41 56.33 -15.20
CA HIS A 11 32.63 55.86 -15.90
C HIS A 11 33.81 55.47 -14.97
N GLU A 12 34.48 54.31 -15.06
CA GLU A 12 34.38 53.12 -15.96
C GLU A 12 35.11 51.89 -15.28
N ALA A 13 35.44 50.70 -15.84
CA ALA A 13 35.57 50.19 -17.22
C ALA A 13 35.36 48.64 -17.37
N THR A 14 35.29 48.18 -18.62
CA THR A 14 35.59 46.85 -19.23
C THR A 14 35.92 45.59 -18.39
N THR A 15 35.17 44.50 -18.60
CA THR A 15 35.58 43.21 -19.25
C THR A 15 34.35 42.28 -19.34
N SER A 16 33.68 42.02 -20.47
CA SER A 16 34.09 41.31 -21.71
C SER A 16 34.33 39.79 -21.58
N SER A 17 33.27 38.97 -21.63
CA SER A 17 33.11 37.95 -22.69
C SER A 17 31.77 37.21 -22.58
N GLU A 18 31.00 37.21 -23.67
CA GLU A 18 29.88 36.28 -23.85
C GLU A 18 30.41 34.90 -24.23
N ARG A 19 29.67 33.83 -23.87
CA ARG A 19 29.79 32.50 -24.50
C ARG A 19 28.43 31.83 -24.65
N GLU A 20 27.74 32.27 -25.70
CA GLU A 20 27.09 31.45 -26.73
C GLU A 20 26.72 29.99 -26.36
N VAL A 21 25.43 29.66 -26.47
CA VAL A 21 24.92 28.29 -26.37
C VAL A 21 24.85 27.68 -27.77
N VAL A 22 25.85 26.88 -28.14
CA VAL A 22 25.86 26.12 -29.39
C VAL A 22 25.07 24.82 -29.23
N PHE A 23 24.09 24.60 -30.10
CA PHE A 23 23.42 23.31 -30.26
C PHE A 23 24.00 22.56 -31.46
N GLU A 24 24.81 21.53 -31.22
CA GLU A 24 25.14 20.54 -32.27
C GLU A 24 24.09 19.42 -32.30
N GLY A 25 23.68 19.05 -33.51
CA GLY A 25 22.70 17.99 -33.76
C GLY A 25 23.33 16.69 -34.27
N ASP A 26 22.59 15.59 -34.07
CA ASP A 26 22.79 14.26 -34.66
C ASP A 26 24.19 13.61 -34.60
N SER A 27 24.31 12.60 -33.74
CA SER A 27 24.64 11.27 -34.27
C SER A 27 23.90 10.15 -33.54
N ILE A 28 23.38 9.19 -34.31
CA ILE A 28 22.46 8.14 -33.85
C ILE A 28 23.26 6.91 -33.40
N HIS A 29 23.17 6.49 -32.13
CA HIS A 29 23.31 5.06 -31.80
C HIS A 29 22.52 4.58 -30.57
N ARG A 30 21.71 3.53 -30.77
CA ARG A 30 20.63 3.09 -29.89
C ARG A 30 20.97 1.76 -29.19
N ARG A 31 21.79 1.79 -28.13
CA ARG A 31 22.07 0.58 -27.34
C ARG A 31 20.94 0.26 -26.34
N LYS A 32 20.20 -0.83 -26.61
CA LYS A 32 19.31 -1.46 -25.63
C LYS A 32 20.15 -2.19 -24.58
N SER A 33 20.17 -1.73 -23.34
CA SER A 33 20.79 -2.45 -22.21
C SER A 33 19.77 -3.33 -21.49
N SER A 34 19.69 -4.60 -21.88
CA SER A 34 19.05 -5.63 -21.05
C SER A 34 20.00 -6.01 -19.90
N LEU A 35 19.58 -5.78 -18.66
CA LEU A 35 20.35 -6.18 -17.48
C LEU A 35 20.34 -7.71 -17.32
N VAL A 36 21.44 -8.34 -17.73
CA VAL A 36 21.81 -9.72 -17.40
C VAL A 36 23.10 -9.64 -16.58
N PRO A 37 23.13 -10.09 -15.30
CA PRO A 37 24.34 -10.02 -14.48
C PRO A 37 25.41 -11.01 -14.97
N SER A 38 26.58 -10.52 -15.38
CA SER A 38 27.77 -11.35 -15.65
C SER A 38 28.67 -11.40 -14.41
N THR A 39 28.91 -12.59 -13.87
CA THR A 39 29.84 -12.83 -12.75
C THR A 39 31.30 -12.77 -13.24
N PRO A 40 32.20 -12.04 -12.54
CA PRO A 40 33.62 -12.05 -12.85
C PRO A 40 34.33 -13.35 -12.41
N ASN A 41 35.49 -13.62 -13.01
CA ASN A 41 36.21 -14.89 -12.87
C ASN A 41 36.88 -15.11 -11.52
N ALA A 42 36.88 -16.36 -11.07
CA ALA A 42 37.97 -16.97 -10.30
C ALA A 42 38.28 -18.35 -10.94
N GLN A 43 39.54 -18.79 -10.93
CA GLN A 43 40.00 -19.98 -11.67
C GLN A 43 40.26 -21.19 -10.77
N SER A 44 40.30 -22.35 -11.45
CA SER A 44 40.98 -23.61 -11.08
C SER A 44 40.22 -24.68 -10.27
N ASN A 45 40.59 -25.92 -10.60
CA ASN A 45 40.34 -27.21 -9.96
C ASN A 45 38.91 -27.75 -9.94
N ALA A 46 38.73 -28.87 -10.66
CA ALA A 46 37.52 -29.66 -10.69
C ALA A 46 37.60 -30.85 -9.72
N HIS A 47 36.48 -31.20 -9.10
CA HIS A 47 36.06 -32.59 -8.88
C HIS A 47 34.53 -32.66 -8.73
N SER A 48 33.97 -33.85 -8.89
CA SER A 48 32.52 -34.06 -9.07
C SER A 48 31.72 -34.00 -7.77
N ALA A 49 30.67 -33.16 -7.75
CA ALA A 49 29.59 -33.22 -6.76
C ALA A 49 28.22 -33.07 -7.46
N ARG A 50 27.18 -33.75 -6.95
CA ARG A 50 25.81 -33.66 -7.46
C ARG A 50 25.23 -32.25 -7.21
N PRO A 51 24.30 -31.75 -8.05
CA PRO A 51 23.62 -30.48 -7.80
C PRO A 51 22.77 -30.55 -6.54
N SER A 52 23.21 -29.88 -5.48
CA SER A 52 22.44 -29.71 -4.23
C SER A 52 21.22 -28.81 -4.47
N HIS A 53 20.04 -29.26 -4.07
CA HIS A 53 18.77 -28.62 -4.41
C HIS A 53 18.49 -27.35 -3.57
N GLN A 54 19.22 -26.26 -3.83
CA GLN A 54 18.98 -24.98 -3.14
C GLN A 54 17.58 -24.43 -3.47
N ARG A 55 16.75 -24.30 -2.44
CA ARG A 55 15.35 -23.84 -2.52
C ARG A 55 15.36 -22.32 -2.77
N LYS A 56 14.78 -21.87 -3.88
CA LYS A 56 14.71 -20.42 -4.21
C LYS A 56 13.86 -19.68 -3.19
N THR A 57 14.39 -18.59 -2.64
CA THR A 57 13.61 -17.59 -1.89
C THR A 57 12.60 -16.90 -2.82
N THR A 58 11.42 -16.60 -2.26
CA THR A 58 10.42 -15.59 -2.73
C THR A 58 10.29 -15.34 -4.24
N GLN A 59 9.24 -15.91 -4.85
CA GLN A 59 9.06 -15.86 -6.32
C GLN A 59 8.35 -14.61 -6.86
N CYS A 60 7.70 -13.78 -6.04
CA CYS A 60 7.10 -12.54 -6.52
C CYS A 60 8.20 -11.52 -6.88
N PHE A 61 8.35 -11.24 -8.18
CA PHE A 61 9.44 -10.41 -8.71
C PHE A 61 9.57 -9.04 -8.04
N VAL A 62 8.45 -8.34 -7.79
CA VAL A 62 8.45 -6.98 -7.23
C VAL A 62 8.97 -6.97 -5.78
N HIS A 63 8.53 -7.92 -4.94
CA HIS A 63 9.03 -8.03 -3.56
C HIS A 63 10.44 -8.63 -3.49
N SER A 64 10.82 -9.51 -4.43
CA SER A 64 12.21 -9.97 -4.56
C SER A 64 13.20 -8.85 -4.92
N LEU A 65 12.74 -7.77 -5.59
CA LEU A 65 13.53 -6.56 -5.77
C LEU A 65 13.69 -5.75 -4.47
N LEU A 66 12.64 -5.65 -3.65
CA LEU A 66 12.71 -5.00 -2.32
C LEU A 66 13.67 -5.73 -1.38
N GLU A 67 13.59 -7.06 -1.30
CA GLU A 67 14.47 -7.90 -0.47
C GLU A 67 15.96 -7.69 -0.83
N LYS A 68 16.28 -7.63 -2.12
CA LYS A 68 17.65 -7.38 -2.61
C LYS A 68 18.14 -5.97 -2.35
N TYR A 69 17.25 -5.00 -2.18
CA TYR A 69 17.62 -3.60 -1.94
C TYR A 69 17.88 -3.33 -0.46
N ASN A 70 17.06 -3.89 0.42
CA ASN A 70 17.09 -3.56 1.85
C ASN A 70 18.18 -4.32 2.63
N GLY A 71 18.74 -5.42 2.09
CA GLY A 71 19.81 -6.21 2.74
C GLY A 71 19.38 -7.00 3.99
N ILE A 72 18.23 -6.67 4.59
CA ILE A 72 17.59 -7.38 5.70
C ILE A 72 17.13 -8.76 5.21
N PRO A 73 17.68 -9.88 5.73
CA PRO A 73 17.24 -11.20 5.32
C PRO A 73 15.79 -11.48 5.71
N MET A 74 15.03 -12.15 4.84
CA MET A 74 13.84 -12.89 5.28
C MET A 74 14.24 -14.11 6.13
N LYS A 75 14.71 -13.85 7.36
CA LYS A 75 14.53 -14.83 8.43
C LYS A 75 13.03 -14.97 8.68
N HIS A 76 12.62 -16.19 8.98
CA HIS A 76 11.22 -16.53 9.21
C HIS A 76 10.64 -15.75 10.40
N HIS A 77 9.90 -14.66 10.11
CA HIS A 77 8.83 -14.19 10.99
C HIS A 77 7.64 -15.17 10.88
N ASP A 78 7.91 -16.43 11.21
CA ASP A 78 6.93 -17.49 11.37
C ASP A 78 6.56 -17.58 12.87
N ALA A 79 6.63 -16.43 13.56
CA ALA A 79 6.06 -16.18 14.87
C ALA A 79 4.53 -16.13 14.78
N SER A 80 3.97 -17.31 14.48
CA SER A 80 2.70 -17.80 14.98
C SER A 80 1.45 -16.96 14.70
N TYR A 81 0.85 -17.16 13.51
CA TYR A 81 -0.62 -17.12 13.40
C TYR A 81 -1.26 -18.40 13.97
N GLU A 82 -0.54 -19.53 13.97
CA GLU A 82 -1.01 -20.84 14.48
C GLU A 82 -0.69 -21.08 15.98
N GLY A 83 0.16 -20.26 16.59
CA GLY A 83 0.63 -20.45 17.98
C GLY A 83 -0.25 -19.83 19.06
N LEU A 84 -1.41 -19.26 18.71
CA LEU A 84 -2.38 -18.71 19.66
C LEU A 84 -3.17 -19.80 20.42
N ALA A 85 -2.84 -21.07 20.22
CA ALA A 85 -3.61 -22.23 20.69
C ALA A 85 -2.76 -23.30 21.42
N GLN A 86 -1.70 -22.92 22.15
CA GLN A 86 -1.14 -23.81 23.17
C GLN A 86 -0.51 -23.07 24.35
N GLU A 87 -1.14 -23.19 25.51
CA GLU A 87 -0.56 -22.80 26.78
C GLU A 87 0.67 -23.67 27.09
N ARG A 88 1.70 -23.05 27.65
CA ARG A 88 2.63 -23.75 28.54
C ARG A 88 2.75 -22.95 29.83
N LEU A 89 2.44 -23.63 30.93
CA LEU A 89 2.71 -23.16 32.28
C LEU A 89 4.22 -22.87 32.39
N VAL A 90 4.57 -21.71 32.93
CA VAL A 90 5.95 -21.33 33.19
C VAL A 90 6.26 -21.64 34.65
N ASP A 91 7.21 -22.55 34.88
CA ASP A 91 7.68 -22.87 36.22
C ASP A 91 8.45 -21.68 36.84
N LYS A 92 8.46 -21.64 38.18
CA LYS A 92 9.12 -20.56 38.94
C LYS A 92 10.62 -20.80 39.04
N ASP A 93 11.43 -19.90 38.51
CA ASP A 93 12.80 -19.68 39.02
C ASP A 93 13.22 -18.21 38.84
N PRO A 94 13.73 -17.49 39.87
CA PRO A 94 13.92 -16.03 39.77
C PRO A 94 15.20 -15.57 39.05
N HIS A 95 16.17 -16.47 38.79
CA HIS A 95 17.55 -16.07 38.47
C HIS A 95 18.22 -16.91 37.37
N SER A 96 17.94 -16.62 36.09
CA SER A 96 18.77 -17.11 34.98
C SER A 96 18.81 -16.16 33.77
N HIS A 97 20.03 -15.75 33.39
CA HIS A 97 20.46 -15.22 32.08
C HIS A 97 19.63 -14.11 31.39
N ALA A 98 20.07 -12.86 31.55
CA ALA A 98 19.59 -11.67 30.85
C ALA A 98 20.09 -11.56 29.38
N ASP A 99 20.08 -12.65 28.61
CA ASP A 99 20.70 -12.72 27.27
C ASP A 99 19.79 -13.38 26.19
N GLN A 100 18.48 -13.41 26.43
CA GLN A 100 17.45 -13.77 25.45
C GLN A 100 16.28 -12.78 25.48
N SER A 101 16.57 -11.49 25.29
CA SER A 101 15.55 -10.44 25.17
C SER A 101 14.74 -10.62 23.88
N HIS A 102 13.57 -11.25 24.00
CA HIS A 102 12.66 -11.53 22.89
C HIS A 102 12.29 -10.23 22.13
N HIS A 103 12.32 -10.28 20.80
CA HIS A 103 11.95 -9.15 19.96
C HIS A 103 10.47 -8.78 20.18
N SER A 104 10.22 -7.62 20.79
CA SER A 104 8.89 -7.03 20.96
C SER A 104 8.90 -5.59 20.44
N ARG A 105 7.74 -5.13 19.99
CA ARG A 105 7.54 -3.91 19.19
C ARG A 105 8.21 -4.00 17.80
N LEU A 106 7.76 -3.16 16.86
CA LEU A 106 8.05 -3.31 15.42
C LEU A 106 9.42 -2.71 15.04
N LEU A 107 9.74 -2.68 13.74
CA LEU A 107 10.99 -2.12 13.20
C LEU A 107 11.35 -0.80 13.87
N THR A 108 12.62 -0.63 14.27
CA THR A 108 13.10 0.62 14.88
C THR A 108 12.89 1.81 13.94
N LYS A 109 12.72 3.02 14.48
CA LYS A 109 12.56 4.27 13.70
C LYS A 109 13.61 4.45 12.59
N LYS A 110 14.85 4.00 12.84
CA LYS A 110 15.90 3.90 11.81
C LYS A 110 15.56 2.88 10.72
N GLN A 111 15.24 1.64 11.07
CA GLN A 111 14.88 0.61 10.10
C GLN A 111 13.63 0.98 9.28
N ILE A 112 12.63 1.63 9.88
CA ILE A 112 11.46 2.17 9.17
C ILE A 112 11.90 3.26 8.18
N SER A 113 12.78 4.18 8.60
CA SER A 113 13.33 5.22 7.73
C SER A 113 14.10 4.63 6.55
N ASP A 114 15.08 3.75 6.81
CA ASP A 114 15.91 3.09 5.79
C ASP A 114 15.03 2.30 4.79
N MET A 115 14.04 1.57 5.29
CA MET A 115 13.03 0.86 4.49
C MET A 115 12.19 1.81 3.63
N ALA A 116 11.70 2.92 4.19
CA ALA A 116 10.90 3.90 3.46
C ALA A 116 11.74 4.58 2.36
N PHE A 117 13.01 4.92 2.61
CA PHE A 117 13.93 5.39 1.57
C PHE A 117 14.11 4.34 0.46
N GLY A 118 14.36 3.07 0.79
CA GLY A 118 14.49 1.97 -0.17
C GLY A 118 13.23 1.76 -1.03
N ILE A 119 12.05 1.73 -0.42
CA ILE A 119 10.76 1.60 -1.13
C ILE A 119 10.54 2.79 -2.08
N ARG A 120 10.81 4.02 -1.64
CA ARG A 120 10.64 5.23 -2.46
C ARG A 120 11.60 5.27 -3.64
N GLU A 121 12.85 4.86 -3.45
CA GLU A 121 13.82 4.78 -4.55
C GLU A 121 13.46 3.69 -5.56
N LEU A 122 13.00 2.52 -5.09
CA LEU A 122 12.51 1.46 -5.97
C LEU A 122 11.24 1.90 -6.72
N SER A 123 10.28 2.55 -6.07
CA SER A 123 9.04 3.04 -6.71
C SER A 123 9.36 3.99 -7.88
N LYS A 124 10.28 4.94 -7.67
CA LYS A 124 10.77 5.84 -8.73
C LYS A 124 11.40 5.08 -9.91
N LYS A 125 12.17 4.02 -9.65
CA LYS A 125 12.77 3.17 -10.68
C LYS A 125 11.71 2.34 -11.43
N LEU A 126 10.74 1.75 -10.73
CA LEU A 126 9.68 0.91 -11.31
C LEU A 126 8.66 1.72 -12.15
N ALA A 127 8.38 2.97 -11.79
CA ALA A 127 7.55 3.86 -12.61
C ALA A 127 8.23 4.25 -13.95
N GLN A 128 9.56 4.20 -14.01
CA GLN A 128 10.35 4.55 -15.20
C GLN A 128 10.63 3.36 -16.13
N ILE A 129 10.69 2.14 -15.60
CA ILE A 129 11.06 0.92 -16.33
C ILE A 129 9.82 0.12 -16.76
N ARG A 130 9.87 -0.59 -17.90
CA ARG A 130 8.88 -1.61 -18.26
C ARG A 130 9.31 -2.98 -17.77
N LEU A 131 8.51 -3.61 -16.91
CA LEU A 131 8.71 -4.97 -16.43
C LEU A 131 8.09 -5.98 -17.40
N LYS A 132 8.90 -6.82 -18.04
CA LYS A 132 8.42 -8.00 -18.74
C LYS A 132 8.24 -9.14 -17.74
N LEU A 133 6.98 -9.45 -17.40
CA LEU A 133 6.62 -10.62 -16.60
C LEU A 133 6.55 -11.87 -17.48
N ASN A 134 7.01 -13.01 -16.96
CA ASN A 134 6.80 -14.33 -17.56
C ASN A 134 5.47 -14.90 -17.04
N VAL A 135 4.36 -14.27 -17.42
CA VAL A 135 3.02 -14.58 -16.89
C VAL A 135 2.63 -16.01 -17.25
N ARG A 136 2.32 -16.82 -16.24
CA ARG A 136 1.86 -18.22 -16.37
C ARG A 136 0.67 -18.51 -15.46
N HIS A 137 0.62 -17.88 -14.29
CA HIS A 137 -0.44 -18.00 -13.29
C HIS A 137 -1.14 -16.65 -13.14
N VAL A 138 -2.33 -16.53 -13.74
CA VAL A 138 -3.17 -15.33 -13.70
C VAL A 138 -4.25 -15.52 -12.63
N PHE A 139 -4.37 -14.56 -11.72
CA PHE A 139 -5.41 -14.53 -10.69
C PHE A 139 -6.50 -13.54 -11.10
N ILE A 140 -7.76 -13.95 -11.17
CA ILE A 140 -8.90 -13.07 -11.42
C ILE A 140 -9.66 -12.85 -10.12
N LEU A 141 -9.95 -11.58 -9.81
CA LEU A 141 -10.72 -11.14 -8.66
C LEU A 141 -11.96 -10.38 -9.14
N ALA A 142 -13.14 -10.96 -8.93
CA ALA A 142 -14.44 -10.33 -9.11
C ALA A 142 -15.18 -10.34 -7.75
N LYS A 143 -16.39 -9.77 -7.66
CA LYS A 143 -17.28 -10.04 -6.52
C LYS A 143 -18.20 -11.21 -6.91
N ALA A 144 -18.11 -12.35 -6.24
CA ALA A 144 -18.95 -13.53 -6.50
C ALA A 144 -20.46 -13.37 -6.20
N HIS A 145 -20.93 -12.16 -5.87
CA HIS A 145 -22.35 -11.84 -5.65
C HIS A 145 -22.92 -10.86 -6.70
N ASP A 146 -22.11 -10.43 -7.66
CA ASP A 146 -22.50 -9.50 -8.71
C ASP A 146 -22.52 -10.23 -10.06
N GLU A 147 -23.71 -10.45 -10.60
CA GLU A 147 -23.94 -11.29 -11.78
C GLU A 147 -23.28 -10.74 -13.05
N ALA A 148 -23.13 -9.42 -13.15
CA ALA A 148 -22.41 -8.80 -14.25
C ALA A 148 -20.91 -9.08 -14.12
N LEU A 149 -20.34 -8.93 -12.91
CA LEU A 149 -18.93 -9.25 -12.66
C LEU A 149 -18.61 -10.74 -12.87
N ILE A 150 -19.53 -11.65 -12.58
CA ILE A 150 -19.39 -13.08 -12.88
C ILE A 150 -19.33 -13.32 -14.39
N THR A 151 -20.21 -12.68 -15.16
CA THR A 151 -20.25 -12.78 -16.63
C THR A 151 -18.93 -12.29 -17.24
N HIS A 152 -18.41 -11.15 -16.78
CA HIS A 152 -17.13 -10.60 -17.22
C HIS A 152 -15.92 -11.44 -16.75
N ALA A 153 -15.99 -12.05 -15.56
CA ALA A 153 -14.97 -13.01 -15.12
C ALA A 153 -14.93 -14.26 -16.01
N ARG A 154 -16.10 -14.75 -16.47
CA ARG A 154 -16.21 -15.86 -17.44
C ARG A 154 -15.61 -15.49 -18.79
N GLU A 155 -16.01 -14.36 -19.36
CA GLU A 155 -15.49 -13.82 -20.63
C GLU A 155 -13.95 -13.71 -20.61
N MET A 156 -13.39 -13.05 -19.59
CA MET A 156 -11.94 -12.88 -19.44
C MET A 156 -11.23 -14.22 -19.21
N THR A 157 -11.84 -15.15 -18.45
CA THR A 157 -11.30 -16.50 -18.25
C THR A 157 -11.24 -17.27 -19.56
N GLU A 158 -12.33 -17.27 -20.34
CA GLU A 158 -12.38 -17.91 -21.65
C GLU A 158 -11.35 -17.32 -22.60
N TRP A 159 -11.26 -15.99 -22.70
CA TRP A 159 -10.27 -15.31 -23.53
C TRP A 159 -8.83 -15.70 -23.14
N LEU A 160 -8.50 -15.71 -21.84
CA LEU A 160 -7.19 -16.16 -21.34
C LEU A 160 -6.90 -17.64 -21.65
N LEU A 161 -7.92 -18.50 -21.58
CA LEU A 161 -7.79 -19.93 -21.88
C LEU A 161 -7.61 -20.20 -23.38
N THR A 162 -8.18 -19.39 -24.28
CA THR A 162 -7.91 -19.51 -25.74
C THR A 162 -6.48 -19.12 -26.14
N GLN A 163 -5.71 -18.44 -25.29
CA GLN A 163 -4.36 -17.99 -25.64
C GLN A 163 -3.35 -19.16 -25.70
N GLU A 164 -2.62 -19.27 -26.82
CA GLU A 164 -1.58 -20.28 -27.08
C GLU A 164 -0.47 -20.33 -26.01
N SER A 165 -0.30 -19.26 -25.24
CA SER A 165 0.66 -19.18 -24.13
C SER A 165 0.37 -20.14 -22.96
N GLY A 166 -0.80 -20.79 -22.95
CA GLY A 166 -1.10 -21.87 -22.01
C GLY A 166 -1.28 -21.43 -20.56
N TYR A 167 -1.76 -20.19 -20.34
CA TYR A 167 -1.97 -19.62 -19.02
C TYR A 167 -2.83 -20.51 -18.12
N ARG A 168 -2.49 -20.56 -16.83
CA ARG A 168 -3.33 -21.09 -15.76
C ARG A 168 -4.12 -19.93 -15.17
N VAL A 169 -5.44 -20.03 -15.21
CA VAL A 169 -6.36 -18.97 -14.76
C VAL A 169 -6.99 -19.43 -13.45
N TYR A 170 -6.85 -18.61 -12.41
CA TYR A 170 -7.40 -18.86 -11.09
C TYR A 170 -8.59 -17.92 -10.86
N VAL A 171 -9.77 -18.49 -10.56
CA VAL A 171 -10.99 -17.75 -10.17
C VAL A 171 -11.45 -18.17 -8.76
N GLU A 172 -12.37 -17.44 -8.13
CA GLU A 172 -12.83 -17.75 -6.75
C GLU A 172 -13.54 -19.12 -6.72
N ASP A 173 -13.31 -19.93 -5.68
CA ASP A 173 -13.83 -21.32 -5.60
C ASP A 173 -15.36 -21.41 -5.57
N THR A 174 -16.03 -20.37 -5.09
CA THR A 174 -17.48 -20.17 -5.19
C THR A 174 -18.02 -20.15 -6.63
N LEU A 175 -17.16 -19.95 -7.64
CA LEU A 175 -17.54 -19.94 -9.05
C LEU A 175 -17.44 -21.32 -9.74
N GLU A 176 -16.85 -22.34 -9.10
CA GLU A 176 -16.73 -23.70 -9.67
C GLU A 176 -18.09 -24.32 -9.98
N HIS A 177 -19.09 -24.01 -9.15
CA HIS A 177 -20.46 -24.55 -9.22
C HIS A 177 -21.51 -23.46 -9.55
N ASN A 178 -21.09 -22.36 -10.18
CA ASN A 178 -21.97 -21.22 -10.47
C ASN A 178 -22.49 -21.26 -11.92
N ASP A 179 -23.82 -21.32 -12.08
CA ASP A 179 -24.51 -21.43 -13.38
C ASP A 179 -24.16 -20.31 -14.38
N LYS A 180 -23.85 -19.09 -13.91
CA LYS A 180 -23.48 -17.96 -14.77
C LYS A 180 -22.01 -17.95 -15.14
N PHE A 181 -21.15 -18.57 -14.34
CA PHE A 181 -19.74 -18.76 -14.67
C PHE A 181 -19.52 -19.98 -15.58
N ASP A 182 -20.30 -21.05 -15.38
CA ASP A 182 -20.31 -22.23 -16.26
C ASP A 182 -18.90 -22.83 -16.48
N ALA A 183 -18.24 -23.19 -15.37
CA ALA A 183 -16.93 -23.84 -15.40
C ALA A 183 -16.97 -25.19 -16.17
N ALA A 184 -18.11 -25.88 -16.17
CA ALA A 184 -18.33 -27.11 -16.89
C ALA A 184 -18.33 -26.89 -18.41
N GLY A 185 -19.20 -26.01 -18.93
CA GLY A 185 -19.30 -25.71 -20.36
C GLY A 185 -18.03 -25.10 -20.95
N LEU A 186 -17.26 -24.32 -20.17
CA LEU A 186 -15.90 -23.91 -20.55
C LEU A 186 -14.99 -25.13 -20.80
N VAL A 187 -14.99 -26.12 -19.90
CA VAL A 187 -14.15 -27.32 -19.99
C VAL A 187 -14.66 -28.34 -21.02
N GLU A 188 -15.95 -28.33 -21.34
CA GLU A 188 -16.53 -29.12 -22.44
C GLU A 188 -16.21 -28.51 -23.81
N LYS A 189 -16.13 -27.18 -23.91
CA LYS A 189 -15.75 -26.45 -25.14
C LYS A 189 -14.31 -26.74 -25.57
N ASP A 190 -13.38 -26.86 -24.63
CA ASP A 190 -12.05 -27.43 -24.88
C ASP A 190 -11.50 -28.16 -23.64
N THR A 191 -11.28 -29.46 -23.81
CA THR A 191 -10.68 -30.33 -22.79
C THR A 191 -9.31 -29.86 -22.29
N SER A 192 -8.55 -29.07 -23.08
CA SER A 192 -7.28 -28.48 -22.66
C SER A 192 -7.42 -27.49 -21.49
N TYR A 193 -8.63 -27.01 -21.23
CA TYR A 193 -8.93 -26.07 -20.14
C TYR A 193 -8.96 -26.79 -18.78
N ARG A 194 -9.28 -28.09 -18.71
CA ARG A 194 -9.39 -28.87 -17.45
C ARG A 194 -8.10 -28.86 -16.60
N GLY A 195 -6.95 -28.69 -17.24
CA GLY A 195 -5.66 -28.57 -16.55
C GLY A 195 -5.27 -27.14 -16.17
N ARG A 196 -5.94 -26.13 -16.76
CA ARG A 196 -5.53 -24.72 -16.79
C ARG A 196 -6.48 -23.79 -16.01
N LEU A 197 -7.79 -24.03 -16.07
CA LEU A 197 -8.74 -23.44 -15.13
C LEU A 197 -8.46 -24.00 -13.73
N ARG A 198 -8.43 -23.11 -12.73
CA ARG A 198 -8.15 -23.40 -11.33
C ARG A 198 -9.00 -22.50 -10.44
N PHE A 199 -9.13 -22.93 -9.19
CA PHE A 199 -9.87 -22.21 -8.16
C PHE A 199 -8.94 -21.72 -7.05
N TRP A 200 -9.22 -20.55 -6.51
CA TRP A 200 -8.52 -19.95 -5.38
C TRP A 200 -9.49 -19.68 -4.22
N ASN A 201 -8.94 -19.63 -3.01
CA ASN A 201 -9.63 -19.19 -1.81
C ASN A 201 -8.67 -18.49 -0.85
N ASN A 202 -9.23 -17.90 0.21
CA ASN A 202 -8.50 -17.08 1.18
C ASN A 202 -7.28 -17.80 1.78
N LYS A 203 -7.36 -19.13 1.99
CA LYS A 203 -6.24 -19.93 2.49
C LYS A 203 -5.11 -20.05 1.47
N LEU A 204 -5.42 -20.27 0.19
CA LEU A 204 -4.41 -20.28 -0.88
C LEU A 204 -3.70 -18.91 -1.02
N CYS A 205 -4.46 -17.82 -0.94
CA CYS A 205 -3.93 -16.45 -1.01
C CYS A 205 -2.98 -16.14 0.16
N ALA A 206 -3.34 -16.55 1.38
CA ALA A 206 -2.53 -16.32 2.57
C ALA A 206 -1.26 -17.19 2.63
N GLU A 207 -1.37 -18.49 2.35
CA GLU A 207 -0.23 -19.42 2.43
C GLU A 207 0.74 -19.29 1.25
N LYS A 208 0.23 -19.01 0.05
CA LYS A 208 0.99 -19.14 -1.20
C LYS A 208 0.80 -17.95 -2.15
N PRO A 209 0.90 -16.68 -1.70
CA PRO A 209 0.73 -15.49 -2.55
C PRO A 209 1.69 -15.46 -3.75
N GLN A 210 2.87 -16.05 -3.60
CA GLN A 210 3.87 -16.22 -4.67
C GLN A 210 3.47 -17.21 -5.79
N THR A 211 2.25 -17.76 -5.76
CA THR A 211 1.72 -18.62 -6.83
C THR A 211 1.30 -17.82 -8.07
N PHE A 212 1.03 -16.53 -7.92
CA PHE A 212 0.41 -15.70 -8.96
C PHE A 212 1.39 -14.67 -9.52
N ASP A 213 1.48 -14.59 -10.85
CA ASP A 213 2.36 -13.63 -11.55
C ASP A 213 1.72 -12.24 -11.68
N ILE A 214 0.38 -12.19 -11.75
CA ILE A 214 -0.43 -10.97 -11.88
C ILE A 214 -1.84 -11.21 -11.32
N VAL A 215 -2.44 -10.16 -10.73
CA VAL A 215 -3.84 -10.11 -10.32
C VAL A 215 -4.61 -9.19 -11.26
N LEU A 216 -5.71 -9.68 -11.80
CA LEU A 216 -6.68 -8.94 -12.61
C LEU A 216 -7.92 -8.69 -11.75
N ALA A 217 -8.12 -7.44 -11.32
CA ALA A 217 -9.25 -7.06 -10.48
C ALA A 217 -10.38 -6.44 -11.33
N LEU A 218 -11.59 -6.95 -11.20
CA LEU A 218 -12.78 -6.55 -11.96
C LEU A 218 -13.78 -5.82 -11.03
N GLY A 219 -14.15 -4.59 -11.38
CA GLY A 219 -15.20 -3.84 -10.69
C GLY A 219 -14.81 -2.41 -10.34
N GLY A 220 -14.71 -2.10 -9.04
CA GLY A 220 -14.40 -0.76 -8.53
C GLY A 220 -13.26 -0.77 -7.52
N ASP A 221 -12.96 0.39 -6.93
CA ASP A 221 -11.85 0.55 -5.98
C ASP A 221 -11.96 -0.41 -4.77
N GLY A 222 -13.19 -0.76 -4.35
CA GLY A 222 -13.43 -1.79 -3.32
C GLY A 222 -12.97 -3.22 -3.70
N THR A 223 -12.91 -3.56 -5.00
CA THR A 223 -12.28 -4.82 -5.46
C THR A 223 -10.75 -4.75 -5.27
N VAL A 224 -10.15 -3.57 -5.46
CA VAL A 224 -8.70 -3.37 -5.23
C VAL A 224 -8.36 -3.42 -3.73
N LEU A 225 -9.24 -2.89 -2.87
CA LEU A 225 -9.14 -3.09 -1.42
C LEU A 225 -9.28 -4.57 -1.02
N TYR A 226 -10.13 -5.34 -1.70
CA TYR A 226 -10.19 -6.80 -1.49
C TYR A 226 -8.89 -7.50 -1.93
N ALA A 227 -8.24 -7.06 -3.02
CA ALA A 227 -6.92 -7.56 -3.40
C ALA A 227 -5.86 -7.25 -2.33
N SER A 228 -5.84 -6.04 -1.75
CA SER A 228 -4.93 -5.71 -0.63
C SER A 228 -5.21 -6.61 0.58
N TRP A 229 -6.49 -6.83 0.90
CA TRP A 229 -6.93 -7.64 2.02
C TRP A 229 -6.55 -9.14 1.89
N LEU A 230 -6.68 -9.71 0.69
CA LEU A 230 -6.27 -11.10 0.40
C LEU A 230 -4.76 -11.29 0.49
N PHE A 231 -3.98 -10.24 0.21
CA PHE A 231 -2.52 -10.26 0.16
C PHE A 231 -1.90 -9.40 1.28
N GLN A 232 -2.10 -9.84 2.52
CA GLN A 232 -1.55 -9.22 3.75
C GLN A 232 -0.01 -9.15 3.82
N ARG A 233 0.70 -9.87 2.96
CA ARG A 233 2.17 -9.81 2.83
C ARG A 233 2.57 -9.43 1.41
N ILE A 234 3.23 -10.32 0.69
CA ILE A 234 3.61 -10.18 -0.72
C ILE A 234 2.34 -10.03 -1.58
N VAL A 235 2.29 -8.99 -2.41
CA VAL A 235 1.19 -8.71 -3.34
C VAL A 235 1.69 -8.89 -4.78
N PRO A 236 1.06 -9.72 -5.63
CA PRO A 236 1.34 -9.72 -7.07
C PRO A 236 0.95 -8.38 -7.72
N PRO A 237 1.56 -7.96 -8.84
CA PRO A 237 1.13 -6.77 -9.59
C PRO A 237 -0.37 -6.78 -9.88
N VAL A 238 -1.09 -5.72 -9.47
CA VAL A 238 -2.55 -5.62 -9.59
C VAL A 238 -2.94 -4.70 -10.74
N LEU A 239 -3.57 -5.27 -11.76
CA LEU A 239 -4.16 -4.58 -12.91
C LEU A 239 -5.68 -4.53 -12.70
N ALA A 240 -6.22 -3.33 -12.50
CA ALA A 240 -7.60 -3.12 -12.04
C ALA A 240 -8.48 -2.48 -13.13
N PHE A 241 -9.48 -3.23 -13.58
CA PHE A 241 -10.46 -2.84 -14.58
C PHE A 241 -11.72 -2.22 -13.95
N SER A 242 -12.11 -1.05 -14.45
CA SER A 242 -13.43 -0.45 -14.23
C SER A 242 -14.46 -1.01 -15.20
N LEU A 243 -15.68 -1.23 -14.70
CA LEU A 243 -16.84 -1.72 -15.44
C LEU A 243 -17.95 -0.66 -15.44
N GLY A 244 -17.58 0.55 -15.90
CA GLY A 244 -18.36 1.78 -15.72
C GLY A 244 -17.44 2.98 -15.53
N SER A 245 -17.71 3.83 -14.55
CA SER A 245 -16.81 4.94 -14.19
C SER A 245 -15.46 4.45 -13.65
N LEU A 246 -14.37 5.04 -14.14
CA LEU A 246 -13.02 4.84 -13.60
C LEU A 246 -12.93 5.44 -12.19
N GLY A 247 -12.40 4.67 -11.24
CA GLY A 247 -12.12 5.12 -9.87
C GLY A 247 -10.75 5.79 -9.72
N PHE A 248 -10.25 5.79 -8.49
CA PHE A 248 -8.88 6.22 -8.17
C PHE A 248 -7.86 5.06 -8.23
N LEU A 249 -8.35 3.82 -8.15
CA LEU A 249 -7.56 2.58 -8.21
C LEU A 249 -7.85 1.78 -9.49
N THR A 250 -9.08 1.78 -10.00
CA THR A 250 -9.42 1.19 -11.31
C THR A 250 -9.04 2.13 -12.45
N LYS A 251 -8.03 1.71 -13.23
CA LYS A 251 -7.31 2.54 -14.23
C LYS A 251 -7.48 2.08 -15.67
N PHE A 252 -8.02 0.88 -15.86
CA PHE A 252 -8.19 0.23 -17.15
C PHE A 252 -9.67 0.09 -17.43
N ASP A 253 -10.07 0.33 -18.67
CA ASP A 253 -11.43 0.07 -19.12
C ASP A 253 -11.58 -1.41 -19.50
N TYR A 254 -12.62 -2.08 -18.99
CA TYR A 254 -12.87 -3.49 -19.28
C TYR A 254 -13.20 -3.73 -20.75
N ASP A 255 -13.92 -2.83 -21.42
CA ASP A 255 -14.28 -2.99 -22.84
C ASP A 255 -13.03 -3.13 -23.74
N HIS A 256 -11.89 -2.65 -23.25
CA HIS A 256 -10.58 -2.70 -23.88
C HIS A 256 -9.63 -3.75 -23.26
N TYR A 257 -10.14 -4.74 -22.51
CA TYR A 257 -9.31 -5.76 -21.84
C TYR A 257 -8.43 -6.60 -22.78
N PRO A 258 -8.88 -7.04 -23.99
CA PRO A 258 -8.05 -7.91 -24.84
C PRO A 258 -6.79 -7.21 -25.35
N GLU A 259 -6.91 -5.95 -25.77
CA GLU A 259 -5.75 -5.14 -26.17
C GLU A 259 -4.87 -4.82 -24.96
N THR A 260 -5.49 -4.46 -23.82
CA THR A 260 -4.79 -4.14 -22.57
C THR A 260 -3.91 -5.30 -22.09
N LEU A 261 -4.47 -6.50 -21.97
CA LEU A 261 -3.75 -7.69 -21.51
C LEU A 261 -2.73 -8.17 -22.56
N GLY A 262 -3.10 -8.18 -23.85
CA GLY A 262 -2.19 -8.51 -24.94
C GLY A 262 -0.94 -7.62 -24.98
N ARG A 263 -1.11 -6.30 -24.75
CA ARG A 263 -0.01 -5.34 -24.63
C ARG A 263 0.76 -5.51 -23.32
N ALA A 264 0.08 -5.70 -22.18
CA ALA A 264 0.73 -5.89 -20.88
C ALA A 264 1.67 -7.10 -20.87
N PHE A 265 1.24 -8.24 -21.42
CA PHE A 265 2.02 -9.47 -21.45
C PHE A 265 3.13 -9.43 -22.52
N ARG A 266 2.87 -8.86 -23.70
CA ARG A 266 3.86 -8.76 -24.79
C ARG A 266 4.90 -7.67 -24.56
N ASP A 267 4.46 -6.44 -24.24
CA ASP A 267 5.32 -5.25 -24.21
C ASP A 267 5.89 -4.96 -22.81
N GLY A 268 5.34 -5.62 -21.79
CA GLY A 268 5.66 -5.42 -20.37
C GLY A 268 4.79 -4.35 -19.71
N ILE A 269 4.63 -4.44 -18.39
CA ILE A 269 3.85 -3.52 -17.55
C ILE A 269 4.73 -2.39 -16.98
N THR A 270 4.10 -1.33 -16.47
CA THR A 270 4.73 -0.34 -15.59
C THR A 270 4.00 -0.38 -14.24
N VAL A 271 4.71 -0.20 -13.11
CA VAL A 271 4.14 -0.36 -11.76
C VAL A 271 4.43 0.87 -10.90
N SER A 272 3.41 1.37 -10.21
CA SER A 272 3.52 2.32 -9.08
C SER A 272 3.38 1.53 -7.78
N LEU A 273 4.31 1.73 -6.84
CA LEU A 273 4.20 1.17 -5.49
C LEU A 273 3.43 2.16 -4.61
N ARG A 274 2.21 1.81 -4.21
CA ARG A 274 1.42 2.58 -3.24
C ARG A 274 1.85 2.24 -1.82
N LEU A 275 1.91 3.24 -0.96
CA LEU A 275 2.08 3.04 0.48
C LEU A 275 0.93 2.17 1.02
N ARG A 276 1.26 1.23 1.91
CA ARG A 276 0.34 0.60 2.86
C ARG A 276 0.81 0.89 4.27
N PHE A 277 -0.10 0.87 5.25
CA PHE A 277 0.28 0.78 6.65
C PHE A 277 0.45 -0.68 7.08
N GLU A 278 1.37 -0.95 8.00
CA GLU A 278 1.34 -2.12 8.86
C GLU A 278 0.76 -1.65 10.21
N ALA A 279 -0.44 -2.13 10.53
CA ALA A 279 -1.22 -1.74 11.70
C ALA A 279 -1.33 -2.91 12.68
N THR A 280 -0.86 -2.73 13.91
CA THR A 280 -0.81 -3.76 14.95
C THR A 280 -1.67 -3.36 16.14
N ILE A 281 -2.61 -4.21 16.52
CA ILE A 281 -3.43 -4.03 17.73
C ILE A 281 -2.58 -4.43 18.94
N MET A 282 -2.50 -3.57 19.94
CA MET A 282 -1.78 -3.78 21.19
C MET A 282 -2.80 -3.80 22.33
N ARG A 283 -2.82 -4.90 23.09
CA ARG A 283 -3.73 -5.13 24.21
C ARG A 283 -3.06 -4.85 25.52
N SER A 284 -3.70 -4.07 26.39
CA SER A 284 -3.22 -3.87 27.75
C SER A 284 -3.19 -5.18 28.52
N GLN A 285 -2.11 -5.43 29.26
CA GLN A 285 -1.98 -6.56 30.16
C GLN A 285 -2.39 -6.15 31.58
N SER A 286 -2.91 -7.08 32.39
CA SER A 286 -3.31 -6.76 33.76
C SER A 286 -2.09 -6.59 34.66
N ARG A 287 -1.98 -5.44 35.33
CA ARG A 287 -0.95 -5.12 36.33
C ARG A 287 -1.61 -4.93 37.71
N PRO A 288 -0.90 -5.21 38.83
CA PRO A 288 -1.40 -4.96 40.18
C PRO A 288 -1.17 -3.50 40.65
N THR A 289 -1.19 -2.53 39.74
CA THR A 289 -0.98 -1.10 40.02
C THR A 289 -2.32 -0.35 39.99
N ASP A 290 -2.61 0.41 41.06
CA ASP A 290 -3.91 1.07 41.26
C ASP A 290 -4.17 2.27 40.32
N SER A 291 -3.12 2.85 39.74
CA SER A 291 -3.18 3.91 38.74
C SER A 291 -2.32 3.55 37.53
N ARG A 292 -2.87 3.71 36.32
CA ARG A 292 -2.18 3.49 35.05
C ARG A 292 -2.54 4.63 34.09
N ASP A 293 -1.54 5.18 33.43
CA ASP A 293 -1.70 6.15 32.35
C ASP A 293 -1.15 5.54 31.05
N LEU A 294 -1.85 5.76 29.94
CA LEU A 294 -1.39 5.34 28.62
C LEU A 294 -0.21 6.21 28.14
N VAL A 295 -0.11 7.45 28.63
CA VAL A 295 1.03 8.33 28.39
C VAL A 295 2.30 7.74 29.01
N ASP A 296 2.26 7.38 30.29
CA ASP A 296 3.43 6.83 31.00
C ASP A 296 3.88 5.48 30.42
N GLU A 297 2.93 4.60 30.06
CA GLU A 297 3.21 3.28 29.48
C GLU A 297 3.73 3.32 28.02
N LEU A 298 3.61 4.46 27.31
CA LEU A 298 4.04 4.61 25.92
C LEU A 298 5.20 5.59 25.70
N ILE A 299 5.32 6.64 26.51
CA ILE A 299 6.38 7.67 26.36
C ILE A 299 7.01 8.12 27.69
N GLY A 300 6.47 7.73 28.84
CA GLY A 300 7.02 8.07 30.17
C GLY A 300 8.05 7.07 30.68
N GLU A 301 8.26 7.05 32.00
CA GLU A 301 9.26 6.19 32.66
C GLU A 301 8.98 4.68 32.49
N GLU A 302 7.71 4.27 32.32
CA GLU A 302 7.34 2.88 32.03
C GLU A 302 7.44 2.52 30.53
N SER A 303 7.86 3.44 29.64
CA SER A 303 7.89 3.19 28.20
C SER A 303 8.83 2.05 27.79
N GLU A 304 9.92 1.78 28.50
CA GLU A 304 10.81 0.62 28.25
C GLU A 304 10.20 -0.72 28.72
N ASP A 305 9.10 -0.71 29.49
CA ASP A 305 8.44 -1.93 29.94
C ASP A 305 7.70 -2.63 28.79
N HIS A 306 8.35 -3.65 28.23
CA HIS A 306 7.80 -4.52 27.20
C HIS A 306 6.65 -5.42 27.66
N HIS A 307 6.25 -5.38 28.95
CA HIS A 307 5.16 -6.15 29.51
C HIS A 307 3.86 -5.34 29.75
N THR A 308 3.84 -4.02 29.51
CA THR A 308 2.59 -3.23 29.58
C THR A 308 1.51 -3.75 28.63
N HIS A 309 1.92 -4.15 27.41
CA HIS A 309 1.03 -4.51 26.31
C HIS A 309 1.52 -5.71 25.48
N ARG A 310 0.57 -6.46 24.87
CA ARG A 310 0.86 -7.57 23.95
C ARG A 310 0.18 -7.41 22.59
N PRO A 311 0.80 -7.83 21.47
CA PRO A 311 0.19 -7.75 20.14
C PRO A 311 -0.98 -8.72 19.98
N ASN A 312 -2.01 -8.32 19.23
CA ASN A 312 -3.26 -9.05 19.02
C ASN A 312 -3.81 -8.89 17.59
N GLY A 313 -2.97 -9.21 16.61
CA GLY A 313 -3.30 -9.09 15.18
C GLY A 313 -2.51 -7.97 14.49
N ILE A 314 -2.13 -8.22 13.25
CA ILE A 314 -1.36 -7.32 12.39
C ILE A 314 -2.01 -7.31 11.00
N TYR A 315 -2.34 -6.12 10.49
CA TYR A 315 -3.04 -5.94 9.22
C TYR A 315 -2.29 -4.97 8.31
N ASN A 316 -2.35 -5.22 6.99
CA ASN A 316 -1.65 -4.46 5.96
C ASN A 316 -2.65 -3.69 5.07
N ILE A 317 -2.72 -2.38 5.28
CA ILE A 317 -3.87 -1.51 4.97
C ILE A 317 -3.54 -0.54 3.83
N LEU A 318 -4.39 -0.42 2.81
CA LEU A 318 -4.13 0.41 1.64
C LEU A 318 -4.66 1.84 1.75
N ASN A 319 -5.82 2.04 2.34
CA ASN A 319 -6.45 3.34 2.49
C ASN A 319 -6.26 3.91 3.90
N GLU A 320 -7.00 3.38 4.88
CA GLU A 320 -7.07 3.99 6.22
C GLU A 320 -7.28 2.99 7.37
N VAL A 321 -6.72 3.35 8.52
CA VAL A 321 -7.11 2.85 9.84
C VAL A 321 -8.01 3.90 10.46
N VAL A 322 -9.22 3.52 10.86
CA VAL A 322 -10.16 4.38 11.57
C VAL A 322 -10.28 3.87 13.00
N ILE A 323 -10.29 4.76 13.99
CA ILE A 323 -10.71 4.41 15.36
C ILE A 323 -11.93 5.27 15.68
N ASP A 324 -13.07 4.63 15.92
CA ASP A 324 -14.37 5.29 16.09
C ASP A 324 -15.10 4.85 17.37
N ARG A 325 -16.01 5.67 17.90
CA ARG A 325 -16.80 5.36 19.13
C ARG A 325 -17.73 4.15 18.99
N GLY A 326 -18.05 3.74 17.76
CA GLY A 326 -18.94 2.64 17.44
C GLY A 326 -20.37 2.81 17.91
N PRO A 327 -20.98 1.79 18.54
CA PRO A 327 -22.37 1.84 18.98
C PRO A 327 -22.58 2.77 20.18
N ASN A 328 -21.50 3.26 20.80
CA ASN A 328 -21.59 4.14 21.97
C ASN A 328 -22.23 5.49 21.57
N PRO A 329 -23.20 6.01 22.37
CA PRO A 329 -23.86 7.29 22.09
C PRO A 329 -23.02 8.50 22.51
N THR A 330 -21.98 8.29 23.32
CA THR A 330 -21.00 9.31 23.73
C THR A 330 -19.81 9.35 22.78
N MET A 331 -19.23 10.53 22.63
CA MET A 331 -17.97 10.72 21.88
C MET A 331 -16.84 9.83 22.43
N SER A 332 -15.99 9.36 21.52
CA SER A 332 -14.74 8.68 21.89
C SER A 332 -13.74 9.66 22.49
N SER A 333 -12.89 9.16 23.39
CA SER A 333 -11.62 9.80 23.79
C SER A 333 -10.50 8.93 23.22
N ILE A 334 -9.65 9.51 22.36
CA ILE A 334 -8.58 8.78 21.67
C ILE A 334 -7.28 9.57 21.80
N GLU A 335 -6.29 8.97 22.44
CA GLU A 335 -4.94 9.53 22.59
C GLU A 335 -4.16 9.29 21.30
N LEU A 336 -3.53 10.32 20.75
CA LEU A 336 -2.65 10.22 19.58
C LEU A 336 -1.21 10.55 19.97
N PHE A 337 -0.32 9.60 19.72
CA PHE A 337 1.13 9.72 19.88
C PHE A 337 1.82 9.61 18.52
N GLY A 338 2.92 10.35 18.34
CA GLY A 338 3.78 10.27 17.17
C GLY A 338 5.23 10.02 17.58
N ASP A 339 5.78 8.90 17.14
CA ASP A 339 7.02 8.31 17.65
C ASP A 339 7.01 8.23 19.19
N ASP A 340 7.64 9.18 19.86
CA ASP A 340 7.85 9.19 21.32
C ASP A 340 7.29 10.48 21.96
N GLU A 341 6.39 11.19 21.25
CA GLU A 341 5.68 12.40 21.70
C GLU A 341 4.16 12.17 21.75
N HIS A 342 3.48 12.71 22.78
CA HIS A 342 2.01 12.85 22.79
C HIS A 342 1.63 14.07 21.95
N PHE A 343 0.77 13.88 20.96
CA PHE A 343 0.33 14.97 20.08
C PHE A 343 -0.93 15.65 20.62
N THR A 344 -1.97 14.87 20.92
CA THR A 344 -3.21 15.37 21.53
C THR A 344 -4.17 14.24 21.91
N THR A 345 -5.06 14.49 22.85
CA THR A 345 -6.22 13.63 23.17
C THR A 345 -7.44 14.11 22.37
N VAL A 346 -7.88 13.33 21.39
CA VAL A 346 -8.98 13.65 20.48
C VAL A 346 -10.33 13.26 21.10
N GLN A 347 -11.21 14.24 21.29
CA GLN A 347 -12.62 14.03 21.67
C GLN A 347 -13.52 14.26 20.45
N ALA A 348 -14.09 13.17 19.91
CA ALA A 348 -14.68 13.12 18.58
C ALA A 348 -15.62 11.90 18.37
N ASP A 349 -16.30 11.81 17.22
CA ASP A 349 -16.87 10.53 16.76
C ASP A 349 -15.75 9.49 16.49
N GLY A 350 -14.55 9.96 16.11
CA GLY A 350 -13.36 9.14 15.94
C GLY A 350 -12.17 9.87 15.32
N ILE A 351 -11.17 9.11 14.88
CA ILE A 351 -10.00 9.57 14.12
C ILE A 351 -9.74 8.65 12.92
N CYS A 352 -9.33 9.23 11.79
CA CYS A 352 -8.95 8.54 10.57
C CYS A 352 -7.47 8.79 10.28
N VAL A 353 -6.68 7.72 10.21
CA VAL A 353 -5.25 7.72 9.83
C VAL A 353 -5.15 7.09 8.44
N SER A 354 -4.81 7.90 7.43
CA SER A 354 -4.96 7.56 6.01
C SER A 354 -3.65 7.66 5.25
N THR A 355 -3.44 6.74 4.31
CA THR A 355 -2.35 6.81 3.32
C THR A 355 -2.66 7.90 2.28
N PRO A 356 -1.71 8.28 1.42
CA PRO A 356 -1.97 9.12 0.25
C PRO A 356 -2.98 8.49 -0.71
N THR A 357 -3.11 7.16 -0.71
CA THR A 357 -4.11 6.43 -1.51
C THR A 357 -5.50 6.48 -0.85
N GLY A 358 -5.59 6.38 0.48
CA GLY A 358 -6.84 6.61 1.23
C GLY A 358 -7.30 8.06 1.25
N SER A 359 -6.44 9.01 0.86
CA SER A 359 -6.76 10.45 0.90
C SER A 359 -8.03 10.84 0.13
N THR A 360 -8.41 10.06 -0.91
CA THR A 360 -9.63 10.19 -1.72
C THR A 360 -10.83 9.40 -1.20
N ALA A 361 -10.67 8.60 -0.13
CA ALA A 361 -11.67 7.71 0.45
C ALA A 361 -12.29 8.32 1.72
N TYR A 362 -12.33 7.60 2.85
CA TYR A 362 -13.04 8.07 4.03
C TYR A 362 -12.40 9.32 4.66
N ASN A 363 -11.07 9.47 4.53
CA ASN A 363 -10.36 10.71 4.85
C ASN A 363 -10.99 11.96 4.18
N LEU A 364 -11.37 11.88 2.89
CA LEU A 364 -11.98 13.00 2.17
C LEU A 364 -13.36 13.35 2.74
N ALA A 365 -14.16 12.33 3.06
CA ALA A 365 -15.49 12.49 3.65
C ALA A 365 -15.43 13.10 5.06
N ALA A 366 -14.37 12.81 5.82
CA ALA A 366 -14.09 13.41 7.13
C ALA A 366 -13.50 14.84 7.05
N GLY A 367 -13.35 15.43 5.85
CA GLY A 367 -12.80 16.78 5.66
C GLY A 367 -11.27 16.84 5.56
N GLY A 368 -10.61 15.69 5.41
CA GLY A 368 -9.18 15.58 5.17
C GLY A 368 -8.75 16.05 3.78
N SER A 369 -7.46 16.36 3.63
CA SER A 369 -6.90 16.84 2.35
C SER A 369 -6.73 15.71 1.33
N LEU A 370 -6.91 16.03 0.04
CA LEU A 370 -6.49 15.19 -1.08
C LEU A 370 -4.94 15.14 -1.16
N CYS A 371 -4.38 13.98 -1.45
CA CYS A 371 -2.94 13.80 -1.58
C CYS A 371 -2.58 13.01 -2.86
N HIS A 372 -1.42 13.31 -3.46
CA HIS A 372 -0.93 12.55 -4.61
C HIS A 372 -0.36 11.20 -4.15
N PRO A 373 -0.65 10.05 -4.80
CA PRO A 373 -0.28 8.72 -4.29
C PRO A 373 1.21 8.46 -4.12
N ASP A 374 2.07 9.21 -4.84
CA ASP A 374 3.53 9.13 -4.73
C ASP A 374 4.13 10.04 -3.63
N ASN A 375 3.30 10.80 -2.89
CA ASN A 375 3.76 11.66 -1.80
C ASN A 375 4.11 10.83 -0.55
N PRO A 376 5.28 11.00 0.07
CA PRO A 376 5.72 10.18 1.21
C PRO A 376 5.16 10.69 2.54
N VAL A 377 3.84 10.61 2.73
CA VAL A 377 3.15 11.19 3.90
C VAL A 377 2.05 10.29 4.49
N VAL A 378 1.74 10.52 5.76
CA VAL A 378 0.56 10.05 6.49
C VAL A 378 -0.40 11.23 6.65
N LEU A 379 -1.70 10.99 6.51
CA LEU A 379 -2.74 11.98 6.81
C LEU A 379 -3.49 11.57 8.09
N VAL A 380 -3.79 12.53 8.96
CA VAL A 380 -4.55 12.31 10.20
C VAL A 380 -5.69 13.31 10.28
N THR A 381 -6.93 12.80 10.29
CA THR A 381 -8.17 13.60 10.21
C THR A 381 -9.13 13.15 11.30
N ALA A 382 -9.53 14.04 12.21
CA ALA A 382 -10.54 13.73 13.22
C ALA A 382 -11.96 13.78 12.64
N ILE A 383 -12.82 12.87 13.06
CA ILE A 383 -14.18 12.68 12.56
C ILE A 383 -15.14 13.37 13.54
N CYS A 384 -15.79 14.45 13.12
CA CYS A 384 -16.70 15.24 13.98
C CYS A 384 -16.06 15.65 15.32
N ALA A 385 -14.87 16.24 15.29
CA ALA A 385 -14.17 16.67 16.50
C ALA A 385 -14.96 17.74 17.28
N HIS A 386 -15.06 17.56 18.60
CA HIS A 386 -15.71 18.53 19.49
C HIS A 386 -14.81 19.73 19.83
N THR A 387 -13.49 19.60 19.61
CA THR A 387 -12.54 20.70 19.71
C THR A 387 -12.51 21.52 18.41
N LEU A 388 -12.70 22.84 18.54
CA LEU A 388 -12.67 23.79 17.43
C LEU A 388 -11.27 24.02 16.83
N SER A 389 -10.20 23.51 17.47
CA SER A 389 -8.82 23.73 17.04
C SER A 389 -8.23 22.58 16.22
N PHE A 390 -8.79 21.36 16.28
CA PHE A 390 -8.23 20.23 15.53
C PHE A 390 -8.42 20.43 14.02
N ARG A 391 -7.35 20.26 13.26
CA ARG A 391 -7.32 20.36 11.80
C ARG A 391 -6.64 19.11 11.23
N PRO A 392 -6.96 18.70 9.98
CA PRO A 392 -6.24 17.61 9.33
C PRO A 392 -4.72 17.85 9.32
N ILE A 393 -3.97 16.87 9.81
CA ILE A 393 -2.51 16.92 9.96
C ILE A 393 -1.89 16.08 8.83
N ILE A 394 -0.76 16.53 8.28
CA ILE A 394 0.05 15.77 7.33
C ILE A 394 1.43 15.55 7.95
N LEU A 395 1.84 14.29 8.02
CA LEU A 395 3.04 13.81 8.72
C LEU A 395 3.93 13.01 7.75
N PRO A 396 5.24 12.83 8.01
CA PRO A 396 6.10 12.03 7.13
C PRO A 396 5.75 10.53 7.19
N ASP A 397 5.95 9.81 6.09
CA ASP A 397 5.79 8.33 6.01
C ASP A 397 6.72 7.50 6.90
N THR A 398 7.63 8.14 7.65
CA THR A 398 8.60 7.50 8.54
C THR A 398 8.18 7.51 10.01
N ILE A 399 7.10 8.20 10.35
CA ILE A 399 6.58 8.26 11.73
C ILE A 399 5.89 6.95 12.13
N VAL A 400 6.01 6.57 13.39
CA VAL A 400 5.18 5.55 14.03
C VAL A 400 4.08 6.25 14.81
N LEU A 401 2.83 6.14 14.36
CA LEU A 401 1.69 6.61 15.15
C LEU A 401 1.24 5.54 16.13
N ARG A 402 0.82 5.95 17.32
CA ARG A 402 0.08 5.10 18.26
C ARG A 402 -1.22 5.83 18.56
N ALA A 403 -2.35 5.16 18.37
CA ALA A 403 -3.67 5.74 18.63
C ALA A 403 -4.46 4.79 19.56
N GLY A 404 -4.81 5.27 20.75
CA GLY A 404 -5.30 4.40 21.84
C GLY A 404 -6.40 5.01 22.68
N VAL A 405 -7.05 4.16 23.47
CA VAL A 405 -8.13 4.56 24.39
C VAL A 405 -7.53 4.73 25.78
N PRO A 406 -7.53 5.94 26.38
CA PRO A 406 -6.93 6.14 27.72
C PRO A 406 -7.69 5.36 28.80
N TYR A 407 -7.02 5.07 29.93
CA TYR A 407 -7.59 4.25 31.00
C TYR A 407 -8.81 4.87 31.69
N ASP A 408 -8.97 6.20 31.65
CA ASP A 408 -10.13 6.93 32.20
C ASP A 408 -11.33 7.03 31.23
N ALA A 409 -11.19 6.51 30.00
CA ALA A 409 -12.19 6.64 28.96
C ALA A 409 -13.52 5.96 29.36
N ARG A 410 -14.61 6.73 29.29
CA ARG A 410 -15.97 6.29 29.70
C ARG A 410 -16.53 5.12 28.90
N THR A 411 -16.03 4.88 27.69
CA THR A 411 -16.49 3.84 26.75
C THR A 411 -15.33 3.31 25.92
N SER A 412 -15.45 2.06 25.45
CA SER A 412 -14.58 1.51 24.42
C SER A 412 -14.64 2.32 23.11
N SER A 413 -13.60 2.18 22.30
CA SER A 413 -13.61 2.60 20.88
C SER A 413 -13.42 1.37 20.00
N TRP A 414 -13.40 1.53 18.68
CA TRP A 414 -13.29 0.43 17.73
C TRP A 414 -12.34 0.78 16.60
N ALA A 415 -11.32 -0.05 16.40
CA ALA A 415 -10.45 0.03 15.23
C ALA A 415 -11.14 -0.61 14.02
N SER A 416 -11.05 0.02 12.85
CA SER A 416 -11.55 -0.45 11.56
C SER A 416 -10.44 -0.35 10.49
N PHE A 417 -10.33 -1.38 9.67
CA PHE A 417 -9.17 -1.63 8.80
C PHE A 417 -9.60 -1.75 7.33
N ASP A 418 -9.27 -0.76 6.47
CA ASP A 418 -9.77 -0.65 5.09
C ASP A 418 -11.32 -0.78 4.98
N GLY A 419 -12.04 -0.43 6.06
CA GLY A 419 -13.50 -0.58 6.18
C GLY A 419 -14.01 -2.03 6.19
N LYS A 420 -13.16 -3.02 6.50
CA LYS A 420 -13.48 -4.45 6.48
C LYS A 420 -13.52 -5.07 7.88
N GLU A 421 -12.35 -5.29 8.47
CA GLU A 421 -12.23 -5.91 9.80
C GLU A 421 -12.43 -4.83 10.87
N ARG A 422 -13.16 -5.15 11.94
CA ARG A 422 -13.51 -4.16 12.97
C ARG A 422 -13.42 -4.75 14.37
N VAL A 423 -12.55 -4.17 15.20
CA VAL A 423 -12.12 -4.74 16.47
C VAL A 423 -12.29 -3.72 17.59
N GLU A 424 -13.00 -4.08 18.67
CA GLU A 424 -13.13 -3.24 19.85
C GLU A 424 -11.76 -3.01 20.51
N LEU A 425 -11.49 -1.78 20.92
CA LEU A 425 -10.38 -1.33 21.79
C LEU A 425 -10.97 -0.93 23.15
N LYS A 426 -10.51 -1.57 24.22
CA LYS A 426 -10.89 -1.24 25.60
C LYS A 426 -9.97 -0.14 26.15
N PRO A 427 -10.32 0.53 27.27
CA PRO A 427 -9.38 1.41 27.97
C PRO A 427 -8.03 0.72 28.22
N GLY A 428 -6.95 1.37 27.81
CA GLY A 428 -5.59 0.83 27.72
C GLY A 428 -5.19 0.22 26.37
N ASP A 429 -6.13 -0.23 25.53
CA ASP A 429 -5.79 -0.79 24.22
C ASP A 429 -5.47 0.30 23.19
N TYR A 430 -4.50 0.04 22.31
CA TYR A 430 -4.10 0.96 21.24
C TYR A 430 -3.74 0.25 19.93
N VAL A 431 -3.69 1.00 18.84
CA VAL A 431 -3.18 0.54 17.54
C VAL A 431 -1.89 1.27 17.22
N THR A 432 -0.84 0.50 16.93
CA THR A 432 0.41 1.02 16.34
C THR A 432 0.27 1.03 14.83
N ILE A 433 0.56 2.15 14.17
CA ILE A 433 0.41 2.35 12.73
C ILE A 433 1.74 2.88 12.18
N SER A 434 2.31 2.19 11.20
CA SER A 434 3.58 2.57 10.55
C SER A 434 3.58 2.21 9.07
N ALA A 435 4.53 2.74 8.28
CA ALA A 435 4.66 2.34 6.87
C ALA A 435 5.00 0.85 6.73
N SER A 436 4.28 0.14 5.87
CA SER A 436 4.50 -1.28 5.62
C SER A 436 5.70 -1.55 4.69
N ARG A 437 6.48 -2.58 5.03
CA ARG A 437 7.48 -3.22 4.15
C ARG A 437 6.89 -3.87 2.88
N PHE A 438 5.57 -4.02 2.82
CA PHE A 438 4.82 -4.62 1.71
C PHE A 438 3.92 -3.58 1.02
N PRO A 439 4.48 -2.64 0.22
CA PRO A 439 3.70 -1.69 -0.56
C PRO A 439 2.87 -2.40 -1.63
N PHE A 440 1.79 -1.77 -2.09
CA PHE A 440 0.84 -2.34 -3.03
C PHE A 440 1.20 -1.99 -4.49
N PRO A 441 1.53 -2.97 -5.36
CA PRO A 441 1.99 -2.72 -6.72
C PRO A 441 0.81 -2.54 -7.70
N SER A 442 0.40 -1.28 -7.91
CA SER A 442 -0.62 -0.91 -8.89
C SER A 442 -0.01 -0.84 -10.30
N VAL A 443 -0.58 -1.59 -11.25
CA VAL A 443 -0.19 -1.53 -12.67
C VAL A 443 -0.71 -0.23 -13.30
N LEU A 444 0.12 0.44 -14.10
CA LEU A 444 -0.21 1.71 -14.76
C LEU A 444 -0.50 1.55 -16.27
N PRO A 445 -1.46 2.30 -16.84
CA PRO A 445 -1.73 2.30 -18.27
C PRO A 445 -0.52 2.67 -19.15
N LEU A 446 -0.31 1.90 -20.23
CA LEU A 446 0.84 2.06 -21.12
C LEU A 446 0.77 3.34 -21.95
N GLY A 447 1.51 4.36 -21.50
CA GLY A 447 1.73 5.63 -22.20
C GLY A 447 1.24 6.87 -21.45
N ARG A 448 0.33 6.71 -20.47
CA ARG A 448 -0.14 7.82 -19.62
C ARG A 448 0.78 8.00 -18.40
N ARG A 449 1.83 8.79 -18.55
CA ARG A 449 2.68 9.22 -17.42
C ARG A 449 2.20 10.57 -16.88
N GLY A 450 2.10 10.71 -15.56
CA GLY A 450 1.80 11.97 -14.85
C GLY A 450 0.32 12.36 -14.78
N GLY A 451 -0.41 12.38 -15.91
CA GLY A 451 -1.78 12.93 -15.94
C GLY A 451 -2.82 12.14 -15.14
N ASP A 452 -2.64 10.83 -14.99
CA ASP A 452 -3.67 9.87 -14.57
C ASP A 452 -4.40 10.20 -13.24
N TRP A 453 -3.68 10.72 -12.23
CA TRP A 453 -4.32 11.15 -10.97
C TRP A 453 -5.12 12.45 -11.10
N VAL A 454 -4.60 13.43 -11.85
CA VAL A 454 -5.30 14.69 -12.13
C VAL A 454 -6.54 14.43 -12.98
N ASP A 455 -6.42 13.58 -14.00
CA ASP A 455 -7.55 13.14 -14.83
C ASP A 455 -8.61 12.40 -13.98
N SER A 456 -8.19 11.54 -13.03
CA SER A 456 -9.10 10.86 -12.10
C SER A 456 -9.84 11.84 -11.18
N ILE A 457 -9.17 12.82 -10.57
CA ILE A 457 -9.88 13.83 -9.76
C ILE A 457 -10.81 14.69 -10.61
N SER A 458 -10.37 15.11 -11.81
CA SER A 458 -11.19 15.92 -12.71
C SER A 458 -12.46 15.18 -13.15
N ARG A 459 -12.39 13.86 -13.40
CA ARG A 459 -13.58 13.02 -13.61
C ARG A 459 -14.43 12.89 -12.35
N SER A 460 -13.86 12.35 -11.26
CA SER A 460 -14.61 11.89 -10.09
C SER A 460 -15.17 13.01 -9.21
N LEU A 461 -14.48 14.14 -9.11
CA LEU A 461 -14.95 15.33 -8.38
C LEU A 461 -15.47 16.44 -9.32
N GLN A 462 -15.62 16.14 -10.62
CA GLN A 462 -16.01 17.09 -11.68
C GLN A 462 -15.17 18.39 -11.66
N TRP A 463 -13.89 18.31 -11.30
CA TRP A 463 -13.03 19.47 -11.13
C TRP A 463 -12.78 20.14 -12.49
N ASN A 464 -12.97 21.46 -12.55
CA ASN A 464 -12.98 22.30 -13.77
C ASN A 464 -14.21 22.17 -14.69
N SER A 465 -15.31 21.52 -14.24
CA SER A 465 -16.61 21.54 -14.95
C SER A 465 -17.25 22.93 -15.06
N ARG A 466 -16.90 23.87 -14.17
CA ARG A 466 -17.45 25.23 -14.14
C ARG A 466 -16.96 26.03 -15.34
N GLN A 467 -17.91 26.62 -16.10
CA GLN A 467 -17.62 27.50 -17.22
C GLN A 467 -16.65 28.63 -16.80
N ARG A 468 -15.53 28.75 -17.53
CA ARG A 468 -14.50 29.78 -17.28
C ARG A 468 -15.14 31.17 -17.33
N GLN A 469 -14.87 31.99 -16.32
CA GLN A 469 -15.34 33.39 -16.32
C GLN A 469 -14.82 34.10 -17.57
N LYS A 470 -15.69 34.89 -18.20
CA LYS A 470 -15.32 35.72 -19.36
C LYS A 470 -14.24 36.72 -18.91
N ALA A 471 -13.21 36.88 -19.73
CA ALA A 471 -12.21 37.92 -19.50
C ALA A 471 -12.90 39.29 -19.41
N PHE A 472 -12.36 40.18 -18.57
CA PHE A 472 -12.84 41.56 -18.50
C PHE A 472 -12.67 42.19 -19.89
N LYS A 473 -13.75 42.75 -20.44
CA LYS A 473 -13.63 43.59 -21.63
C LYS A 473 -13.08 44.94 -21.18
N GLU A 474 -11.91 45.30 -21.69
CA GLU A 474 -11.51 46.70 -21.69
C GLU A 474 -12.57 47.49 -22.48
N TRP A 475 -13.11 48.53 -21.86
CA TRP A 475 -13.91 49.51 -22.60
C TRP A 475 -12.96 50.29 -23.48
N GLY A 476 -13.11 50.17 -24.80
CA GLY A 476 -12.35 50.97 -25.76
C GLY A 476 -12.59 52.45 -25.53
N SER A 477 -11.50 53.21 -25.44
CA SER A 477 -11.44 54.68 -25.36
C SER A 477 -11.75 55.34 -26.69
#